data_AF-A0A0L6J1P3-F1
#
_entry.id   AF-A0A0L6J1P3-F1
#
_cell.length_a   1.000
_cell.length_b   1.000
_cell.length_c   1.000
_cell.angle_alpha   90.00
_cell.angle_beta   90.00
_cell.angle_gamma   90.00
#
_symmetry.space_group_name_H-M   'P 1'
#
loop_
_entity.id
_entity.type
_entity.pdbx_description
1 polymer ?
#
loop_
_entity_poly.entity_id
_entity_poly.type
_entity_poly.pdbx_seq_one_letter_code
_entity_poly.pdbx_strand_id
1 'polypeptide(L)'
;MLISRIDVADAGSPEALVKRILQTEPNLPVPVPIQELCARLGISRIEDLDTDAFEGGLVIDAKRSVGTILAKRGGEPRRRFTIAHELGHFLMAHHIPDQPDRFLCKSSDLLRFTAKAGDQRQLREVEANRFAALMLMPPHLLRGAMAAFLQPDLQHVLVLARDFAVGKETAARAYVQYHPERIAIVVAGNGRVQRCYRSLSFPAIISAVGSPVPTGSLYHSSPHRLNIASDIAECSSDLWIDVKRDLRAPALYEQVYHQQNGFAMILVRLEAVLEESAEERRLNEGWRHRFHSGRR
;
A
#
# COMPACT_ATOMS: atom_id res chain seq x y z
N MET A 1 -22.58 -1.68 -16.46
CA MET A 1 -21.87 -0.41 -16.66
C MET A 1 -22.31 0.33 -17.92
N LEU A 2 -22.32 1.65 -17.89
CA LEU A 2 -22.59 2.61 -18.96
C LEU A 2 -21.33 3.31 -19.50
N ILE A 3 -20.21 3.25 -18.77
CA ILE A 3 -18.95 3.91 -19.11
C ILE A 3 -18.41 3.51 -20.50
N SER A 4 -17.78 4.48 -21.15
CA SER A 4 -17.08 4.34 -22.42
C SER A 4 -15.70 5.01 -22.37
N ARG A 5 -14.89 4.83 -23.43
CA ARG A 5 -13.58 5.49 -23.54
C ARG A 5 -13.66 7.01 -23.60
N ILE A 6 -14.77 7.58 -24.08
CA ILE A 6 -14.94 9.02 -24.21
C ILE A 6 -15.00 9.68 -22.83
N ASP A 7 -15.63 9.02 -21.85
CA ASP A 7 -15.81 9.54 -20.51
C ASP A 7 -14.47 9.77 -19.77
N VAL A 8 -13.47 8.95 -20.10
CA VAL A 8 -12.13 8.98 -19.50
C VAL A 8 -11.08 9.68 -20.36
N ALA A 9 -11.48 10.24 -21.51
CA ALA A 9 -10.57 10.97 -22.40
C ALA A 9 -9.90 12.15 -21.67
N ASP A 10 -8.66 12.47 -22.04
CA ASP A 10 -7.87 13.60 -21.51
C ASP A 10 -7.47 13.54 -20.02
N ALA A 11 -7.78 12.45 -19.31
CA ALA A 11 -7.26 12.25 -17.97
C ALA A 11 -5.79 11.81 -18.00
N GLY A 12 -4.89 12.76 -17.73
CA GLY A 12 -3.44 12.55 -17.76
C GLY A 12 -2.83 11.92 -16.50
N SER A 13 -3.62 11.57 -15.49
CA SER A 13 -3.11 10.98 -14.25
C SER A 13 -3.97 9.83 -13.74
N PRO A 14 -3.40 8.91 -12.93
CA PRO A 14 -4.14 7.81 -12.30
C PRO A 14 -5.37 8.29 -11.52
N GLU A 15 -5.22 9.33 -10.70
CA GLU A 15 -6.30 9.92 -9.92
C GLU A 15 -7.40 10.50 -10.80
N ALA A 16 -7.04 11.21 -11.87
CA ALA A 16 -8.01 11.82 -12.77
C ALA A 16 -8.84 10.75 -13.50
N LEU A 17 -8.18 9.66 -13.93
CA LEU A 17 -8.86 8.52 -14.56
C LEU A 17 -9.84 7.86 -13.60
N VAL A 18 -9.37 7.48 -12.40
CA VAL A 18 -10.24 6.82 -11.41
C VAL A 18 -11.39 7.73 -11.01
N LYS A 19 -11.15 9.04 -10.82
CA LYS A 19 -12.21 10.01 -10.53
C LYS A 19 -13.30 10.00 -11.60
N ARG A 20 -12.92 10.05 -12.89
CA ARG A 20 -13.89 10.03 -13.99
C ARG A 20 -14.65 8.71 -14.06
N ILE A 21 -13.96 7.58 -13.90
CA ILE A 21 -14.61 6.25 -13.87
C ILE A 21 -15.68 6.21 -12.77
N LEU A 22 -15.35 6.66 -11.56
CA LEU A 22 -16.27 6.67 -10.43
C LEU A 22 -17.40 7.72 -10.56
N GLN A 23 -17.20 8.79 -11.32
CA GLN A 23 -18.26 9.76 -11.61
C GLN A 23 -19.29 9.19 -12.59
N THR A 24 -18.83 8.43 -13.59
CA THR A 24 -19.70 7.75 -14.56
C THR A 24 -20.36 6.50 -13.96
N GLU A 25 -19.66 5.80 -13.06
CA GLU A 25 -20.13 4.58 -12.39
C GLU A 25 -20.16 4.76 -10.86
N PRO A 26 -21.05 5.61 -10.31
CA PRO A 26 -21.05 5.95 -8.88
C PRO A 26 -21.40 4.76 -7.97
N ASN A 27 -22.04 3.73 -8.52
CA ASN A 27 -22.49 2.54 -7.79
C ASN A 27 -21.63 1.29 -8.10
N LEU A 28 -20.36 1.50 -8.45
CA LEU A 28 -19.40 0.41 -8.67
C LEU A 28 -19.35 -0.52 -7.43
N PRO A 29 -19.64 -1.83 -7.59
CA PRO A 29 -19.65 -2.73 -6.45
C PRO A 29 -18.23 -3.02 -5.96
N VAL A 30 -18.14 -3.55 -4.73
CA VAL A 30 -16.91 -4.09 -4.15
C VAL A 30 -17.08 -5.61 -4.01
N PRO A 31 -16.19 -6.43 -4.58
CA PRO A 31 -14.99 -6.06 -5.34
C PRO A 31 -15.34 -5.48 -6.74
N VAL A 32 -14.53 -4.53 -7.22
CA VAL A 32 -14.73 -3.89 -8.53
C VAL A 32 -14.69 -4.91 -9.68
N PRO A 33 -15.70 -5.02 -10.54
CA PRO A 33 -15.70 -5.98 -11.65
C PRO A 33 -14.76 -5.51 -12.77
N ILE A 34 -13.45 -5.67 -12.54
CA ILE A 34 -12.37 -5.09 -13.35
C ILE A 34 -12.40 -5.59 -14.80
N GLN A 35 -12.82 -6.83 -15.04
CA GLN A 35 -12.93 -7.40 -16.38
C GLN A 35 -14.09 -6.76 -17.18
N GLU A 36 -15.23 -6.48 -16.54
CA GLU A 36 -16.33 -5.75 -17.20
C GLU A 36 -15.89 -4.33 -17.52
N LEU A 37 -15.19 -3.67 -16.59
CA LEU A 37 -14.63 -2.33 -16.80
C LEU A 37 -13.63 -2.32 -17.97
N CYS A 38 -12.75 -3.32 -18.06
CA CYS A 38 -11.84 -3.49 -19.19
C CYS A 38 -12.59 -3.57 -20.53
N ALA A 39 -13.62 -4.43 -20.60
CA ALA A 39 -14.43 -4.61 -21.80
C ALA A 39 -15.10 -3.30 -22.25
N ARG A 40 -15.68 -2.56 -21.30
CA ARG A 40 -16.31 -1.25 -21.57
C ARG A 40 -15.32 -0.19 -22.05
N LEU A 41 -14.08 -0.29 -21.60
CA LEU A 41 -13.03 0.67 -21.91
C LEU A 41 -12.16 0.27 -23.11
N GLY A 42 -12.54 -0.74 -23.89
CA GLY A 42 -11.87 -1.08 -25.16
C GLY A 42 -10.83 -2.19 -25.10
N ILE A 43 -10.76 -2.94 -23.99
CA ILE A 43 -10.04 -4.21 -23.96
C ILE A 43 -10.95 -5.30 -24.55
N SER A 44 -10.57 -5.82 -25.71
CA SER A 44 -11.37 -6.83 -26.41
C SER A 44 -11.25 -8.22 -25.79
N ARG A 45 -10.09 -8.54 -25.19
CA ARG A 45 -9.77 -9.86 -24.65
C ARG A 45 -8.86 -9.76 -23.44
N ILE A 46 -9.03 -10.71 -22.53
CA ILE A 46 -8.10 -10.99 -21.43
C ILE A 46 -7.71 -12.45 -21.56
N GLU A 47 -6.46 -12.70 -21.90
CA GLU A 47 -5.92 -14.03 -22.16
C GLU A 47 -4.90 -14.40 -21.08
N ASP A 48 -4.69 -15.70 -20.91
CA ASP A 48 -3.75 -16.19 -19.93
C ASP A 48 -2.32 -16.12 -20.47
N LEU A 49 -1.41 -15.66 -19.61
CA LEU A 49 0.01 -15.59 -19.92
C LEU A 49 0.73 -16.79 -19.30
N ASP A 50 1.30 -17.65 -20.14
CA ASP A 50 2.06 -18.82 -19.71
C ASP A 50 3.58 -18.53 -19.77
N THR A 51 4.09 -17.87 -18.73
CA THR A 51 5.52 -17.58 -18.59
C THR A 51 5.91 -17.28 -17.13
N ASP A 52 7.17 -17.53 -16.80
CA ASP A 52 7.77 -17.14 -15.52
C ASP A 52 8.47 -15.78 -15.56
N ALA A 53 8.67 -15.20 -16.74
CA ALA A 53 9.39 -13.94 -16.90
C ALA A 53 8.55 -12.71 -16.56
N PHE A 54 7.22 -12.81 -16.73
CA PHE A 54 6.29 -11.68 -16.67
C PHE A 54 5.02 -12.06 -15.92
N GLU A 55 4.41 -11.07 -15.29
CA GLU A 55 3.13 -11.21 -14.60
C GLU A 55 1.97 -10.76 -15.48
N GLY A 56 2.21 -9.78 -16.34
CA GLY A 56 1.23 -9.20 -17.23
C GLY A 56 1.84 -8.67 -18.52
N GLY A 57 0.96 -8.39 -19.46
CA GLY A 57 1.29 -7.62 -20.65
C GLY A 57 0.05 -7.03 -21.28
N LEU A 58 0.27 -6.05 -22.13
CA LEU A 58 -0.76 -5.38 -22.89
C LEU A 58 -0.32 -5.33 -24.34
N VAL A 59 -1.12 -5.87 -25.24
CA VAL A 59 -0.96 -5.73 -26.69
C VAL A 59 -1.99 -4.73 -27.18
N ILE A 60 -1.56 -3.73 -27.93
CA ILE A 60 -2.42 -2.68 -28.50
C ILE A 60 -2.29 -2.65 -30.01
N ASP A 61 -3.31 -2.17 -30.73
CA ASP A 61 -3.13 -1.82 -32.13
C ASP A 61 -2.38 -0.48 -32.28
N ALA A 62 -1.89 -0.18 -33.48
CA ALA A 62 -1.14 1.05 -33.75
C ALA A 62 -1.92 2.35 -33.43
N LYS A 63 -3.26 2.31 -33.50
CA LYS A 63 -4.13 3.44 -33.15
C LYS A 63 -4.57 3.42 -31.68
N ARG A 64 -4.19 2.40 -30.92
CA ARG A 64 -4.61 2.16 -29.54
C ARG A 64 -6.12 2.22 -29.38
N SER A 65 -6.86 1.78 -30.41
CA SER A 65 -8.30 1.69 -30.44
C SER A 65 -8.82 0.46 -29.70
N VAL A 66 -8.03 -0.62 -29.68
CA VAL A 66 -8.35 -1.90 -29.03
C VAL A 66 -7.12 -2.45 -28.33
N GLY A 67 -7.32 -3.08 -27.16
CA GLY A 67 -6.28 -3.78 -26.42
C GLY A 67 -6.61 -5.25 -26.14
N THR A 68 -5.57 -6.05 -25.94
CA THR A 68 -5.63 -7.40 -25.35
C THR A 68 -4.72 -7.44 -24.13
N ILE A 69 -5.26 -7.80 -22.98
CA ILE A 69 -4.49 -7.99 -21.75
C ILE A 69 -4.06 -9.44 -21.66
N LEU A 70 -2.79 -9.66 -21.38
CA LEU A 70 -2.22 -10.95 -21.01
C LEU A 70 -1.98 -10.93 -19.49
N ALA A 71 -2.53 -11.90 -18.76
CA ALA A 71 -2.35 -11.97 -17.31
C ALA A 71 -1.94 -13.38 -16.89
N LYS A 72 -0.88 -13.48 -16.10
CA LYS A 72 -0.41 -14.77 -15.61
C LYS A 72 -1.49 -15.47 -14.77
N ARG A 73 -1.63 -16.78 -14.96
CA ARG A 73 -2.47 -17.62 -14.08
C ARG A 73 -1.86 -17.64 -12.68
N GLY A 74 -2.70 -17.51 -11.66
CA GLY A 74 -2.23 -17.50 -10.28
C GLY A 74 -3.35 -17.14 -9.31
N GLY A 75 -2.95 -16.73 -8.10
CA GLY A 75 -3.90 -16.24 -7.09
C GLY A 75 -4.76 -15.12 -7.64
N GLU A 76 -6.08 -15.27 -7.50
CA GLU A 76 -7.08 -14.36 -8.03
C GLU A 76 -6.77 -12.87 -7.74
N PRO A 77 -6.39 -12.47 -6.50
CA PRO A 77 -6.12 -11.07 -6.20
C PRO A 77 -4.93 -10.48 -6.97
N ARG A 78 -3.90 -11.30 -7.24
CA ARG A 78 -2.74 -10.88 -8.02
C ARG A 78 -3.10 -10.71 -9.48
N ARG A 79 -3.87 -11.65 -10.05
CA ARG A 79 -4.37 -11.56 -11.43
C ARG A 79 -5.26 -10.33 -11.61
N ARG A 80 -6.13 -10.01 -10.65
CA ARG A 80 -6.94 -8.78 -10.66
C ARG A 80 -6.08 -7.52 -10.69
N PHE A 81 -5.06 -7.47 -9.84
CA PHE A 81 -4.13 -6.34 -9.80
C PHE A 81 -3.40 -6.16 -11.14
N THR A 82 -2.90 -7.25 -11.73
CA THR A 82 -2.28 -7.23 -13.06
C THR A 82 -3.25 -6.69 -14.10
N ILE A 83 -4.49 -7.19 -14.17
CA ILE A 83 -5.48 -6.71 -15.15
C ILE A 83 -5.76 -5.21 -14.97
N ALA A 84 -5.93 -4.74 -13.73
CA ALA A 84 -6.13 -3.32 -13.46
C ALA A 84 -4.90 -2.48 -13.84
N HIS A 85 -3.70 -3.01 -13.62
CA HIS A 85 -2.44 -2.38 -13.99
C HIS A 85 -2.31 -2.23 -15.52
N GLU A 86 -2.55 -3.31 -16.27
CA GLU A 86 -2.52 -3.27 -17.73
C GLU A 86 -3.62 -2.36 -18.31
N LEU A 87 -4.79 -2.30 -17.67
CA LEU A 87 -5.82 -1.31 -18.02
C LEU A 87 -5.32 0.12 -17.81
N GLY A 88 -4.58 0.38 -16.73
CA GLY A 88 -3.92 1.67 -16.51
C GLY A 88 -2.97 2.01 -17.66
N HIS A 89 -2.11 1.06 -18.05
CA HIS A 89 -1.28 1.19 -19.24
C HIS A 89 -2.08 1.50 -20.49
N PHE A 90 -3.26 0.89 -20.67
CA PHE A 90 -4.08 1.10 -21.86
C PHE A 90 -4.75 2.49 -21.90
N LEU A 91 -5.18 3.02 -20.75
CA LEU A 91 -5.94 4.27 -20.69
C LEU A 91 -5.07 5.53 -20.76
N MET A 92 -3.84 5.49 -20.26
CA MET A 92 -2.97 6.67 -20.17
C MET A 92 -2.19 6.89 -21.48
N ALA A 93 -2.60 7.85 -22.30
CA ALA A 93 -2.03 8.06 -23.64
C ALA A 93 -0.50 8.26 -23.67
N HIS A 94 0.09 8.84 -22.62
CA HIS A 94 1.55 9.00 -22.48
C HIS A 94 2.28 7.71 -22.12
N HIS A 95 1.56 6.62 -21.84
CA HIS A 95 2.16 5.31 -21.71
C HIS A 95 2.50 4.77 -23.08
N ILE A 96 3.76 4.93 -23.49
CA ILE A 96 4.28 4.41 -24.76
C ILE A 96 5.01 3.08 -24.51
N PRO A 97 4.68 2.01 -25.24
CA PRO A 97 5.40 0.72 -25.17
C PRO A 97 6.89 0.85 -25.45
N ASP A 98 7.72 0.08 -24.72
CA ASP A 98 9.17 0.00 -25.00
C ASP A 98 9.47 -0.93 -26.20
N GLN A 99 8.54 -1.84 -26.51
CA GLN A 99 8.58 -2.70 -27.69
C GLN A 99 7.41 -2.35 -28.61
N PRO A 100 7.51 -2.53 -29.94
CA PRO A 100 6.42 -2.24 -30.85
C PRO A 100 5.11 -2.87 -30.36
N ASP A 101 4.14 -2.01 -30.08
CA ASP A 101 2.74 -2.37 -29.76
C ASP A 101 2.53 -3.23 -28.50
N ARG A 102 3.52 -3.37 -27.61
CA ARG A 102 3.37 -4.21 -26.40
C ARG A 102 4.09 -3.73 -25.13
N PHE A 103 3.38 -3.85 -24.01
CA PHE A 103 3.93 -3.81 -22.66
C PHE A 103 4.15 -5.23 -22.14
N LEU A 104 5.23 -5.42 -21.39
CA LEU A 104 5.54 -6.65 -20.67
C LEU A 104 6.00 -6.26 -19.27
N CYS A 105 5.20 -6.59 -18.27
CA CYS A 105 5.37 -6.12 -16.89
C CYS A 105 5.84 -7.27 -16.00
N LYS A 106 6.97 -7.05 -15.31
CA LYS A 106 7.57 -8.04 -14.41
C LYS A 106 6.95 -7.97 -13.03
N SER A 107 7.13 -9.01 -12.23
CA SER A 107 6.77 -9.01 -10.80
C SER A 107 7.33 -7.82 -10.03
N SER A 108 8.58 -7.44 -10.31
CA SER A 108 9.22 -6.29 -9.67
C SER A 108 8.65 -4.95 -10.11
N ASP A 109 8.05 -4.88 -11.30
CA ASP A 109 7.38 -3.68 -11.78
C ASP A 109 6.06 -3.47 -11.02
N LEU A 110 5.27 -4.53 -10.80
CA LEU A 110 4.02 -4.48 -10.02
C LEU A 110 4.20 -4.11 -8.54
N LEU A 111 5.42 -4.26 -8.01
CA LEU A 111 5.76 -3.90 -6.63
C LEU A 111 6.41 -2.50 -6.51
N ARG A 112 6.57 -1.78 -7.62
CA ARG A 112 7.25 -0.48 -7.65
C ARG A 112 6.31 0.67 -7.30
N PHE A 113 6.80 1.58 -6.46
CA PHE A 113 6.03 2.76 -6.02
C PHE A 113 6.75 4.10 -6.21
N THR A 114 8.04 4.06 -6.55
CA THR A 114 8.84 5.25 -6.88
C THR A 114 9.60 4.98 -8.17
N ALA A 115 9.77 6.04 -8.96
CA ALA A 115 10.59 6.01 -10.17
C ALA A 115 11.92 6.71 -9.89
N LYS A 116 13.00 6.20 -10.49
CA LYS A 116 14.26 6.92 -10.54
C LYS A 116 14.10 8.19 -11.38
N ALA A 117 14.80 9.26 -11.00
CA ALA A 117 14.79 10.50 -11.77
C ALA A 117 15.21 10.24 -13.23
N GLY A 118 14.38 10.67 -14.17
CA GLY A 118 14.60 10.48 -15.61
C GLY A 118 14.19 9.11 -16.18
N ASP A 119 13.80 8.13 -15.36
CA ASP A 119 13.38 6.80 -15.84
C ASP A 119 11.87 6.78 -16.17
N GLN A 120 11.57 7.09 -17.43
CA GLN A 120 10.20 7.15 -17.95
C GLN A 120 9.48 5.81 -17.92
N ARG A 121 10.20 4.69 -18.08
CA ARG A 121 9.60 3.36 -17.96
C ARG A 121 9.10 3.14 -16.55
N GLN A 122 9.96 3.38 -15.55
CA GLN A 122 9.57 3.24 -14.15
C GLN A 122 8.43 4.17 -13.75
N LEU A 123 8.40 5.40 -14.30
CA LEU A 123 7.30 6.33 -14.06
C LEU A 123 5.96 5.73 -14.50
N ARG A 124 5.90 5.19 -15.73
CA ARG A 124 4.69 4.53 -16.25
C ARG A 124 4.26 3.34 -15.40
N GLU A 125 5.19 2.48 -14.98
CA GLU A 125 4.88 1.33 -14.10
C GLU A 125 4.29 1.80 -12.76
N VAL A 126 4.85 2.86 -12.17
CA VAL A 126 4.36 3.45 -10.91
C VAL A 126 2.97 4.05 -11.09
N GLU A 127 2.71 4.75 -12.19
CA GLU A 127 1.40 5.30 -12.52
C GLU A 127 0.36 4.20 -12.74
N ALA A 128 0.71 3.13 -13.46
CA ALA A 128 -0.16 1.97 -13.66
C ALA A 128 -0.46 1.24 -12.34
N ASN A 129 0.54 1.04 -11.48
CA ASN A 129 0.32 0.49 -10.12
C ASN A 129 -0.58 1.38 -9.27
N ARG A 130 -0.43 2.70 -9.40
CA ARG A 130 -1.25 3.67 -8.67
C ARG A 130 -2.70 3.65 -9.16
N PHE A 131 -2.91 3.58 -10.48
CA PHE A 131 -4.23 3.39 -11.07
C PHE A 131 -4.86 2.08 -10.57
N ALA A 132 -4.15 0.96 -10.65
CA ALA A 132 -4.64 -0.34 -10.20
C ALA A 132 -5.06 -0.34 -8.73
N ALA A 133 -4.23 0.23 -7.85
CA ALA A 133 -4.53 0.34 -6.42
C ALA A 133 -5.78 1.21 -6.16
N LEU A 134 -5.87 2.39 -6.79
CA LEU A 134 -7.00 3.30 -6.62
C LEU A 134 -8.30 2.73 -7.20
N MET A 135 -8.22 2.02 -8.33
CA MET A 135 -9.40 1.44 -8.97
C MET A 135 -9.91 0.22 -8.22
N LEU A 136 -9.01 -0.66 -7.75
CA LEU A 136 -9.41 -1.86 -7.00
C LEU A 136 -9.79 -1.55 -5.55
N MET A 137 -9.28 -0.46 -4.97
CA MET A 137 -9.66 0.03 -3.64
C MET A 137 -10.06 1.51 -3.70
N PRO A 138 -11.24 1.86 -4.25
CA PRO A 138 -11.68 3.24 -4.39
C PRO A 138 -11.67 4.00 -3.06
N PRO A 139 -11.03 5.20 -2.97
CA PRO A 139 -10.82 5.88 -1.69
C PRO A 139 -12.08 6.24 -0.91
N HIS A 140 -13.23 6.43 -1.56
CA HIS A 140 -14.49 6.71 -0.87
C HIS A 140 -15.11 5.45 -0.27
N LEU A 141 -15.08 4.32 -0.99
CA LEU A 141 -15.54 3.02 -0.49
C LEU A 141 -14.62 2.49 0.60
N LEU A 142 -13.30 2.65 0.43
CA LEU A 142 -12.31 2.29 1.42
C LEU A 142 -12.51 3.05 2.73
N ARG A 143 -12.73 4.37 2.66
CA ARG A 143 -13.04 5.18 3.86
C ARG A 143 -14.31 4.71 4.56
N GLY A 144 -15.36 4.35 3.81
CA GLY A 144 -16.57 3.77 4.37
C GLY A 144 -16.31 2.43 5.08
N ALA A 145 -15.56 1.53 4.43
CA ALA A 145 -15.18 0.24 4.99
C ALA A 145 -14.30 0.36 6.25
N MET A 146 -13.47 1.41 6.32
CA MET A 146 -12.59 1.68 7.46
C MET A 146 -13.26 2.49 8.58
N ALA A 147 -14.52 2.91 8.45
CA ALA A 147 -15.17 3.79 9.42
C ALA A 147 -15.20 3.22 10.85
N ALA A 148 -15.28 1.89 10.98
CA ALA A 148 -15.26 1.19 12.28
C ALA A 148 -13.83 0.86 12.78
N PHE A 149 -12.80 1.02 11.94
CA PHE A 149 -11.42 0.64 12.25
C PHE A 149 -10.69 1.79 12.94
N LEU A 150 -11.17 2.20 14.11
CA LEU A 150 -10.62 3.35 14.85
C LEU A 150 -9.21 3.07 15.38
N GLN A 151 -8.98 1.84 15.87
CA GLN A 151 -7.67 1.42 16.36
C GLN A 151 -6.95 0.59 15.30
N PRO A 152 -5.64 0.81 15.07
CA PRO A 152 -4.86 0.03 14.13
C PRO A 152 -4.83 -1.46 14.49
N ASP A 153 -5.14 -2.33 13.52
CA ASP A 153 -5.05 -3.78 13.67
C ASP A 153 -4.82 -4.45 12.30
N LEU A 154 -3.90 -5.42 12.24
CA LEU A 154 -3.62 -6.20 11.04
C LEU A 154 -4.83 -7.03 10.59
N GLN A 155 -5.74 -7.40 11.48
CA GLN A 155 -6.99 -8.06 11.13
C GLN A 155 -7.84 -7.18 10.19
N HIS A 156 -7.80 -5.86 10.36
CA HIS A 156 -8.47 -4.92 9.45
C HIS A 156 -7.89 -5.00 8.04
N VAL A 157 -6.57 -5.12 7.91
CA VAL A 157 -5.90 -5.33 6.61
C VAL A 157 -6.36 -6.62 5.94
N LEU A 158 -6.53 -7.70 6.71
CA LEU A 158 -7.02 -8.98 6.17
C LEU A 158 -8.47 -8.89 5.71
N VAL A 159 -9.33 -8.19 6.47
CA VAL A 159 -10.72 -7.93 6.09
C VAL A 159 -10.77 -7.12 4.79
N LEU A 160 -10.01 -6.03 4.69
CA LEU A 160 -9.93 -5.21 3.48
C LEU A 160 -9.42 -6.00 2.27
N ALA A 161 -8.37 -6.82 2.45
CA ALA A 161 -7.85 -7.67 1.38
C ALA A 161 -8.90 -8.65 0.84
N ARG A 162 -9.67 -9.26 1.74
CA ARG A 162 -10.78 -10.17 1.39
C ARG A 162 -11.89 -9.41 0.66
N ASP A 163 -12.41 -8.34 1.27
CA ASP A 163 -13.62 -7.66 0.81
C ASP A 163 -13.40 -6.97 -0.55
N PHE A 164 -12.23 -6.36 -0.75
CA PHE A 164 -11.86 -5.74 -2.03
C PHE A 164 -11.26 -6.73 -3.04
N ALA A 165 -11.08 -8.00 -2.67
CA ALA A 165 -10.43 -9.03 -3.47
C ALA A 165 -9.06 -8.57 -4.00
N VAL A 166 -8.18 -8.10 -3.10
CA VAL A 166 -6.81 -7.66 -3.40
C VAL A 166 -5.78 -8.39 -2.55
N GLY A 167 -4.51 -8.32 -2.95
CA GLY A 167 -3.43 -8.86 -2.14
C GLY A 167 -3.32 -8.15 -0.78
N LYS A 168 -2.90 -8.89 0.26
CA LYS A 168 -2.70 -8.35 1.61
C LYS A 168 -1.78 -7.12 1.63
N GLU A 169 -0.75 -7.10 0.78
CA GLU A 169 0.16 -5.96 0.69
C GLU A 169 -0.49 -4.73 0.04
N THR A 170 -1.34 -4.92 -0.98
CA THR A 170 -2.14 -3.84 -1.57
C THR A 170 -3.08 -3.24 -0.53
N ALA A 171 -3.78 -4.10 0.23
CA ALA A 171 -4.63 -3.66 1.33
C ALA A 171 -3.83 -2.97 2.45
N ALA A 172 -2.66 -3.50 2.83
CA ALA A 172 -1.81 -2.92 3.86
C ALA A 172 -1.37 -1.51 3.50
N ARG A 173 -0.95 -1.31 2.24
CA ARG A 173 -0.55 0.01 1.74
C ARG A 173 -1.72 0.99 1.78
N ALA A 174 -2.90 0.58 1.28
CA ALA A 174 -4.08 1.42 1.28
C ALA A 174 -4.53 1.75 2.71
N TYR A 175 -4.52 0.76 3.60
CA TYR A 175 -4.80 0.93 5.03
C TYR A 175 -3.90 1.99 5.65
N VAL A 176 -2.58 1.85 5.52
CA VAL A 176 -1.60 2.83 6.03
C VAL A 176 -1.80 4.23 5.45
N GLN A 177 -2.17 4.34 4.18
CA GLN A 177 -2.37 5.63 3.51
C GLN A 177 -3.62 6.38 4.00
N TYR A 178 -4.69 5.65 4.33
CA TYR A 178 -6.00 6.24 4.65
C TYR A 178 -6.40 6.11 6.13
N HIS A 179 -5.60 5.44 6.95
CA HIS A 179 -5.83 5.36 8.39
C HIS A 179 -5.53 6.70 9.08
N PRO A 180 -6.35 7.16 10.06
CA PRO A 180 -6.13 8.43 10.75
C PRO A 180 -4.90 8.42 11.67
N GLU A 181 -4.59 7.28 12.28
CA GLU A 181 -3.43 7.11 13.18
C GLU A 181 -2.08 7.13 12.46
N ARG A 182 -1.03 7.41 13.22
CA ARG A 182 0.36 7.31 12.78
C ARG A 182 0.81 5.85 12.77
N ILE A 183 0.76 5.23 11.60
CA ILE A 183 1.13 3.82 11.44
C ILE A 183 2.11 3.57 10.30
N ALA A 184 2.85 2.49 10.44
CA ALA A 184 3.61 1.85 9.38
C ALA A 184 3.32 0.35 9.35
N ILE A 185 3.42 -0.26 8.18
CA ILE A 185 3.44 -1.71 8.01
C ILE A 185 4.72 -2.09 7.31
N VAL A 186 5.51 -2.94 7.97
CA VAL A 186 6.74 -3.53 7.44
C VAL A 186 6.42 -4.93 6.95
N VAL A 187 6.76 -5.22 5.69
CA VAL A 187 6.67 -6.57 5.12
C VAL A 187 8.03 -7.21 5.26
N ALA A 188 8.10 -8.33 6.00
CA ALA A 188 9.29 -9.13 6.16
C ALA A 188 9.18 -10.43 5.33
N GLY A 189 10.33 -10.93 4.89
CA GLY A 189 10.48 -12.21 4.18
C GLY A 189 11.79 -12.86 4.62
N ASN A 190 11.70 -14.08 5.15
CA ASN A 190 12.83 -14.84 5.69
C ASN A 190 13.67 -14.02 6.68
N GLY A 191 13.00 -13.39 7.65
CA GLY A 191 13.65 -12.57 8.69
C GLY A 191 14.24 -11.25 8.22
N ARG A 192 14.00 -10.85 6.96
CA ARG A 192 14.54 -9.62 6.37
C ARG A 192 13.45 -8.68 5.90
N VAL A 193 13.65 -7.39 6.10
CA VAL A 193 12.76 -6.33 5.63
C VAL A 193 12.72 -6.36 4.10
N GLN A 194 11.53 -6.47 3.54
CA GLN A 194 11.30 -6.45 2.10
C GLN A 194 10.79 -5.09 1.65
N ARG A 195 9.81 -4.54 2.38
CA ARG A 195 9.10 -3.29 2.06
C ARG A 195 8.62 -2.62 3.35
N CYS A 196 8.48 -1.30 3.30
CA CYS A 196 7.92 -0.49 4.38
C CYS A 196 6.89 0.47 3.80
N TYR A 197 5.66 0.41 4.33
CA TYR A 197 4.60 1.38 4.05
C TYR A 197 4.41 2.23 5.30
N ARG A 198 4.37 3.56 5.18
CA ARG A 198 4.15 4.44 6.33
C ARG A 198 3.20 5.58 5.98
N SER A 199 2.42 6.02 6.96
CA SER A 199 1.63 7.24 6.81
C SER A 199 2.57 8.44 6.72
N LEU A 200 2.11 9.54 6.12
CA LEU A 200 2.94 10.73 5.90
C LEU A 200 3.50 11.30 7.21
N SER A 201 2.69 11.26 8.28
CA SER A 201 3.01 11.74 9.62
C SER A 201 3.80 10.74 10.47
N PHE A 202 3.99 9.50 10.00
CA PHE A 202 4.83 8.52 10.68
C PHE A 202 6.32 8.76 10.30
N PRO A 203 7.26 8.74 11.26
CA PRO A 203 8.69 8.95 11.01
C PRO A 203 9.28 7.97 9.99
N ALA A 204 10.46 8.28 9.44
CA ALA A 204 11.13 7.32 8.56
C ALA A 204 11.49 6.03 9.32
N ILE A 205 11.20 4.88 8.72
CA ILE A 205 11.63 3.59 9.24
C ILE A 205 13.14 3.45 9.00
N ILE A 206 13.91 3.22 10.06
CA ILE A 206 15.38 3.12 9.97
C ILE A 206 15.86 1.78 9.40
N SER A 207 15.04 0.72 9.48
CA SER A 207 15.34 -0.58 8.89
C SER A 207 15.22 -0.53 7.36
N ALA A 208 16.35 -0.50 6.67
CA ALA A 208 16.41 -0.46 5.21
C ALA A 208 15.93 -1.79 4.58
N VAL A 209 15.49 -1.73 3.33
CA VAL A 209 15.17 -2.94 2.55
C VAL A 209 16.40 -3.86 2.50
N GLY A 210 16.20 -5.13 2.85
CA GLY A 210 17.24 -6.14 2.96
C GLY A 210 17.93 -6.17 4.34
N SER A 211 17.65 -5.28 5.28
CA SER A 211 18.18 -5.46 6.64
C SER A 211 17.46 -6.62 7.35
N PRO A 212 18.09 -7.27 8.34
CA PRO A 212 17.36 -8.13 9.27
C PRO A 212 16.25 -7.35 9.98
N VAL A 213 15.17 -8.03 10.33
CA VAL A 213 14.18 -7.49 11.27
C VAL A 213 14.85 -7.30 12.64
N PRO A 214 14.71 -6.14 13.31
CA PRO A 214 15.36 -5.87 14.60
C PRO A 214 15.13 -6.99 15.61
N THR A 215 16.18 -7.40 16.33
CA THR A 215 16.13 -8.55 17.26
C THR A 215 15.14 -8.35 18.41
N GLY A 216 14.90 -7.10 18.82
CA GLY A 216 13.91 -6.75 19.85
C GLY A 216 12.46 -6.67 19.35
N SER A 217 12.21 -6.86 18.05
CA SER A 217 10.85 -6.84 17.50
C SER A 217 10.04 -8.05 17.97
N LEU A 218 8.73 -7.85 18.16
CA LEU A 218 7.74 -8.89 18.41
C LEU A 218 7.78 -10.02 17.36
N TYR A 219 8.34 -9.75 16.18
CA TYR A 219 8.56 -10.76 15.13
C TYR A 219 9.38 -11.97 15.62
N HIS A 220 10.33 -11.75 16.52
CA HIS A 220 11.19 -12.83 17.03
C HIS A 220 10.65 -13.47 18.31
N SER A 221 9.91 -12.72 19.13
CA SER A 221 9.46 -13.16 20.45
C SER A 221 8.04 -13.71 20.47
N SER A 222 7.19 -13.36 19.50
CA SER A 222 5.82 -13.87 19.44
C SER A 222 5.78 -15.36 19.05
N PRO A 223 4.82 -16.14 19.58
CA PRO A 223 4.58 -17.49 19.12
C PRO A 223 4.33 -17.50 17.62
N HIS A 224 5.11 -18.30 16.88
CA HIS A 224 5.02 -18.40 15.43
C HIS A 224 3.72 -19.11 15.01
N ARG A 225 2.61 -18.38 15.04
CA ARG A 225 1.29 -18.84 14.59
C ARG A 225 1.00 -18.30 13.20
N LEU A 226 0.94 -19.20 12.22
CA LEU A 226 0.66 -18.83 10.84
C LEU A 226 -0.78 -18.34 10.69
N ASN A 227 -0.95 -17.26 9.92
CA ASN A 227 -2.23 -16.65 9.58
C ASN A 227 -3.08 -16.18 10.77
N ILE A 228 -2.45 -15.94 11.91
CA ILE A 228 -3.09 -15.36 13.11
C ILE A 228 -2.23 -14.16 13.53
N ALA A 229 -2.87 -13.00 13.69
CA ALA A 229 -2.17 -11.84 14.20
C ALA A 229 -1.87 -12.03 15.69
N SER A 230 -0.70 -11.59 16.14
CA SER A 230 -0.38 -11.52 17.55
C SER A 230 -1.28 -10.50 18.27
N ASP A 231 -1.26 -10.55 19.59
CA ASP A 231 -1.68 -9.40 20.38
C ASP A 231 -0.80 -8.18 20.05
N ILE A 232 -1.35 -7.00 20.29
CA ILE A 232 -0.60 -5.75 20.18
C ILE A 232 0.23 -5.60 21.45
N ALA A 233 1.54 -5.35 21.30
CA ALA A 233 2.45 -5.17 22.42
C ALA A 233 3.28 -3.91 22.26
N GLU A 234 3.60 -3.24 23.37
CA GLU A 234 4.56 -2.15 23.37
C GLU A 234 5.97 -2.66 23.05
N CYS A 235 6.75 -1.88 22.31
CA CYS A 235 8.15 -2.16 22.02
C CYS A 235 8.98 -0.87 22.04
N SER A 236 10.30 -1.02 22.06
CA SER A 236 11.20 0.13 22.08
C SER A 236 11.15 0.89 20.74
N SER A 237 11.01 2.22 20.80
CA SER A 237 10.85 3.03 19.58
C SER A 237 12.11 3.12 18.72
N ASP A 238 13.29 2.99 19.33
CA ASP A 238 14.58 2.93 18.64
C ASP A 238 14.77 1.67 17.76
N LEU A 239 13.86 0.70 17.83
CA LEU A 239 13.83 -0.44 16.92
C LEU A 239 13.48 -0.03 15.48
N TRP A 240 12.55 0.92 15.33
CA TRP A 240 11.93 1.24 14.04
C TRP A 240 12.15 2.67 13.59
N ILE A 241 12.36 3.61 14.50
CA ILE A 241 12.52 5.03 14.17
C ILE A 241 13.75 5.61 14.87
N ASP A 242 14.31 6.67 14.28
CA ASP A 242 15.39 7.42 14.93
C ASP A 242 14.81 8.31 16.03
N VAL A 243 15.18 8.01 17.28
CA VAL A 243 14.79 8.78 18.46
C VAL A 243 15.94 9.71 18.83
N LYS A 244 15.77 11.01 18.61
CA LYS A 244 16.76 12.01 19.06
C LYS A 244 16.90 11.95 20.58
N ARG A 245 18.15 11.92 21.06
CA ARG A 245 18.53 11.73 22.48
C ARG A 245 17.87 12.70 23.47
N ASP A 246 17.45 13.88 23.01
CA ASP A 246 16.90 14.95 23.85
C ASP A 246 15.36 15.00 23.87
N LEU A 247 14.68 14.07 23.20
CA LEU A 247 13.22 13.97 23.17
C LEU A 247 12.76 12.72 23.92
N ARG A 248 11.62 12.81 24.62
CA ARG A 248 10.97 11.63 25.21
C ARG A 248 10.61 10.68 24.08
N ALA A 249 11.18 9.47 24.13
CA ALA A 249 10.90 8.41 23.17
C ALA A 249 9.39 8.14 23.14
N PRO A 250 8.71 8.31 22.00
CA PRO A 250 7.27 8.06 21.92
C PRO A 250 7.00 6.56 22.13
N ALA A 251 5.88 6.24 22.78
CA ALA A 251 5.43 4.86 22.91
C ALA A 251 5.10 4.31 21.51
N LEU A 252 5.56 3.09 21.25
CA LEU A 252 5.46 2.45 19.97
C LEU A 252 4.97 1.02 20.17
N TYR A 253 3.93 0.65 19.43
CA TYR A 253 3.28 -0.64 19.57
C TYR A 253 3.46 -1.45 18.29
N GLU A 254 3.67 -2.74 18.46
CA GLU A 254 3.82 -3.71 17.39
C GLU A 254 2.68 -4.73 17.40
N GLN A 255 2.34 -5.17 16.20
CA GLN A 255 1.54 -6.37 15.98
C GLN A 255 2.15 -7.14 14.82
N VAL A 256 2.21 -8.47 14.92
CA VAL A 256 2.85 -9.31 13.91
C VAL A 256 1.86 -10.32 13.37
N TYR A 257 1.86 -10.46 12.04
CA TYR A 257 1.10 -11.46 11.33
C TYR A 257 2.04 -12.31 10.48
N HIS A 258 2.35 -13.51 10.96
CA HIS A 258 3.17 -14.49 10.23
C HIS A 258 2.37 -15.17 9.12
N GLN A 259 3.03 -15.36 7.98
CA GLN A 259 2.47 -15.95 6.77
C GLN A 259 3.30 -17.15 6.33
N GLN A 260 2.78 -17.89 5.36
CA GLN A 260 3.50 -18.99 4.72
C GLN A 260 4.79 -18.50 4.04
N ASN A 261 5.70 -19.43 3.77
CA ASN A 261 6.96 -19.19 3.05
C ASN A 261 7.86 -18.13 3.70
N GLY A 262 7.80 -18.00 5.03
CA GLY A 262 8.67 -17.12 5.80
C GLY A 262 8.33 -15.63 5.70
N PHE A 263 7.17 -15.27 5.14
CA PHE A 263 6.71 -13.88 5.07
C PHE A 263 5.98 -13.46 6.36
N ALA A 264 6.02 -12.16 6.69
CA ALA A 264 5.21 -11.59 7.75
C ALA A 264 4.85 -10.13 7.45
N MET A 265 3.77 -9.63 8.05
CA MET A 265 3.47 -8.20 8.17
C MET A 265 3.64 -7.78 9.62
N ILE A 266 4.33 -6.66 9.84
CA ILE A 266 4.55 -6.07 11.16
C ILE A 266 3.91 -4.69 11.12
N LEU A 267 2.79 -4.53 11.83
CA LEU A 267 2.18 -3.24 12.05
C LEU A 267 2.92 -2.54 13.18
N VAL A 268 3.31 -1.30 12.93
CA VAL A 268 3.97 -0.42 13.88
C VAL A 268 3.09 0.80 14.06
N ARG A 269 2.65 1.06 15.28
CA ARG A 269 1.83 2.22 15.65
C ARG A 269 2.63 3.15 16.55
N LEU A 270 2.67 4.42 16.19
CA LEU A 270 3.22 5.47 17.02
C LEU A 270 2.10 6.10 17.85
N GLU A 271 2.19 6.01 19.17
CA GLU A 271 1.23 6.69 20.03
C GLU A 271 1.35 8.20 19.89
N ALA A 272 0.21 8.88 19.98
CA ALA A 272 0.24 10.31 20.01
C ALA A 272 0.84 10.81 21.32
N VAL A 273 2.00 11.46 21.24
CA VAL A 273 2.45 12.33 22.33
C VAL A 273 1.39 13.42 22.44
N LEU A 274 0.53 13.33 23.46
CA LEU A 274 -0.31 14.45 23.86
C LEU A 274 0.64 15.62 24.08
N GLU A 275 0.47 16.70 23.33
CA GLU A 275 1.18 17.92 23.65
C GLU A 275 0.80 18.27 25.09
N GLU A 276 1.73 18.11 26.03
CA GLU A 276 1.56 18.69 27.36
C GLU A 276 1.14 20.13 27.14
N SER A 277 0.02 20.52 27.76
CA SER A 277 -0.43 21.90 27.68
C SER A 277 0.72 22.81 28.13
N ALA A 278 0.76 24.07 27.65
CA ALA A 278 1.78 25.00 28.11
C ALA A 278 1.80 25.15 29.66
N GLU A 279 0.70 24.81 30.32
CA GLU A 279 0.58 24.75 31.78
C GLU A 279 1.22 23.49 32.38
N GLU A 280 1.03 22.31 31.77
CA GLU A 280 1.67 21.06 32.20
C GLU A 280 3.20 21.12 32.06
N ARG A 281 3.71 21.72 30.98
CA ARG A 281 5.17 21.95 30.82
C ARG A 281 5.71 22.85 31.92
N ARG A 282 5.01 23.94 32.24
CA ARG A 282 5.38 24.87 33.32
C ARG A 282 5.32 24.21 34.69
N LEU A 283 4.34 23.33 34.93
CA LEU A 283 4.21 22.55 36.16
C LEU A 283 5.36 21.53 36.32
N ASN A 284 5.73 20.84 35.24
CA ASN A 284 6.85 19.89 35.23
C ASN A 284 8.22 20.58 35.40
N GLU A 285 8.41 21.74 34.77
CA GLU A 285 9.61 22.58 34.97
C GLU A 285 9.66 23.15 36.40
N GLY A 286 8.53 23.60 36.93
CA GLY A 286 8.40 24.08 38.31
C GLY A 286 8.67 23.00 39.36
N TRP A 287 8.31 21.74 39.07
CA TRP A 287 8.65 20.59 39.90
C TRP A 287 10.15 20.28 39.88
N ARG A 288 10.80 20.30 38.71
CA ARG A 288 12.26 20.06 38.58
C ARG A 288 13.10 21.07 39.37
N HIS A 289 12.66 22.33 39.44
CA HIS A 289 13.37 23.37 40.21
C HIS A 289 13.11 23.34 41.72
N ARG A 290 12.03 22.72 42.19
CA ARG A 290 11.69 22.67 43.62
C ARG A 290 12.42 21.59 44.42
N PHE A 291 13.03 20.60 43.77
CA PHE A 291 13.74 19.51 44.45
C PHE A 291 15.27 19.57 44.35
N HIS A 292 15.84 20.60 43.70
CA HIS A 292 17.30 20.81 43.64
C HIS A 292 17.82 21.93 44.58
N SER A 293 16.95 22.57 45.38
CA SER A 293 17.37 23.62 46.33
C SER A 293 17.50 23.14 47.79
N GLY A 294 17.83 21.87 48.01
CA GLY A 294 17.82 21.29 49.35
C GLY A 294 18.83 20.18 49.56
N ARG A 295 20.13 20.51 49.47
CA ARG A 295 21.22 19.89 50.25
C ARG A 295 22.49 20.74 50.07
N ARG A 296 22.73 21.60 51.07
CA ARG A 296 24.08 22.05 51.42
C ARG A 296 24.84 20.88 52.04
#